data_AF-A0A6C0FBS4-F1
#
_entry.id   AF-A0A6C0FBS4-F1
#
_cell.length_a   1.000
_cell.length_b   1.000
_cell.length_c   1.000
_cell.angle_alpha   90.00
_cell.angle_beta   90.00
_cell.angle_gamma   90.00
#
_symmetry.space_group_name_H-M   'P 1'
#
loop_
_entity.id
_entity.type
_entity.pdbx_description
1 polymer ?
#
loop_
_entity_poly.entity_id
_entity_poly.type
_entity_poly.pdbx_seq_one_letter_code
_entity_poly.pdbx_strand_id
1 'polypeptide(L)'
;MQTQKLILKIKIFTWNKMQIMDNEQLRKQKIKIFQKEMKQFLLTSRFTNSTLMENRKYKEKNNIGCIYCSPDPITKRIPNGAVVFILEMNNEMNKIEGIGMIRNHPIVNKYSVYNDGNYNRYVFKGKHYISRKSMNDKEEELMQAFDILCFKGNKHMKRGQGLKSFPIEMLYNCRNILDIIKFICNMFKIRMSE
;
A
#
# COMPACT_ATOMS: atom_id res chain seq x y z
N MET A 1 14.27 -35.81 44.42
CA MET A 1 13.84 -34.42 44.69
C MET A 1 14.27 -33.40 43.61
N GLN A 2 15.40 -33.58 42.91
CA GLN A 2 15.84 -32.68 41.82
C GLN A 2 15.08 -32.83 40.49
N THR A 3 14.58 -34.02 40.17
CA THR A 3 13.90 -34.29 38.88
C THR A 3 12.54 -33.61 38.76
N GLN A 4 11.76 -33.52 39.84
CA GLN A 4 10.48 -32.81 39.85
C GLN A 4 10.64 -31.28 39.72
N LYS A 5 11.70 -30.68 40.29
CA LYS A 5 12.04 -29.25 40.11
C LYS A 5 12.44 -28.92 38.67
N LEU A 6 13.14 -29.82 37.98
CA LEU A 6 13.51 -29.65 36.57
C LEU A 6 12.29 -29.77 35.65
N ILE A 7 11.41 -30.74 35.88
CA ILE A 7 10.16 -30.90 35.12
C ILE A 7 9.24 -29.70 35.32
N LEU A 8 9.15 -29.15 36.53
CA LEU A 8 8.35 -27.95 36.81
C LEU A 8 8.94 -26.71 36.11
N LYS A 9 10.26 -26.54 36.12
CA LYS A 9 10.95 -25.46 35.37
C LYS A 9 10.76 -25.59 33.86
N ILE A 10 10.83 -26.79 33.30
CA ILE A 10 10.56 -27.06 31.88
C ILE A 10 9.09 -26.76 31.57
N LYS A 11 8.14 -27.23 32.40
CA LYS A 11 6.70 -26.94 32.23
C LYS A 11 6.40 -25.44 32.24
N ILE A 12 6.95 -24.69 33.20
CA ILE A 12 6.80 -23.23 33.30
C ILE A 12 7.42 -22.51 32.10
N PHE A 13 8.63 -22.91 31.68
CA PHE A 13 9.29 -22.34 30.50
C PHE A 13 8.50 -22.63 29.22
N THR A 14 7.98 -23.86 29.06
CA THR A 14 7.13 -24.22 27.93
C THR A 14 5.78 -23.50 27.95
N TRP A 15 5.14 -23.33 29.11
CA TRP A 15 3.88 -22.59 29.24
C TRP A 15 4.03 -21.10 28.91
N ASN A 16 5.12 -20.46 29.39
CA ASN A 16 5.40 -19.06 29.06
C ASN A 16 5.71 -18.87 27.57
N LYS A 17 6.44 -19.82 26.95
CA LYS A 17 6.68 -19.81 25.50
C LYS A 17 5.38 -20.06 24.71
N MET A 18 4.50 -20.90 25.22
CA MET A 18 3.19 -21.21 24.62
C MET A 18 2.22 -20.03 24.73
N GLN A 19 2.18 -19.28 25.84
CA GLN A 19 1.38 -18.04 25.95
C GLN A 19 1.90 -16.88 25.07
N ILE A 20 3.22 -16.78 24.87
CA ILE A 20 3.81 -15.81 23.94
C ILE A 20 3.50 -16.19 22.48
N MET A 21 3.55 -17.49 22.15
CA MET A 21 3.19 -18.01 20.82
C MET A 21 1.69 -17.92 20.52
N ASP A 22 0.82 -18.14 21.52
CA ASP A 22 -0.63 -18.06 21.39
C ASP A 22 -1.09 -16.63 21.05
N ASN A 23 -0.46 -15.62 21.66
CA ASN A 23 -0.69 -14.21 21.30
C ASN A 23 -0.26 -13.87 19.87
N GLU A 24 0.86 -14.43 19.39
CA GLU A 24 1.32 -14.17 18.01
C GLU A 24 0.47 -14.91 16.97
N GLN A 25 0.09 -16.16 17.24
CA GLN A 25 -0.80 -16.94 16.37
C GLN A 25 -2.19 -16.30 16.29
N LEU A 26 -2.77 -15.92 17.44
CA LEU A 26 -4.04 -15.19 17.50
C LEU A 26 -3.94 -13.85 16.75
N ARG A 27 -2.85 -13.11 16.90
CA ARG A 27 -2.60 -11.87 16.14
C ARG A 27 -2.57 -12.13 14.64
N LYS A 28 -1.85 -13.16 14.18
CA LYS A 28 -1.80 -13.55 12.76
C LYS A 28 -3.18 -13.94 12.24
N GLN A 29 -4.00 -14.64 13.02
CA GLN A 29 -5.38 -14.96 12.67
C GLN A 29 -6.24 -13.70 12.53
N LYS A 30 -6.15 -12.76 13.49
CA LYS A 30 -6.86 -11.47 13.43
C LYS A 30 -6.47 -10.65 12.21
N ILE A 31 -5.19 -10.60 11.85
CA ILE A 31 -4.70 -9.92 10.65
C ILE A 31 -5.22 -10.59 9.37
N LYS A 32 -5.27 -11.93 9.33
CA LYS A 32 -5.85 -12.67 8.19
C LYS A 32 -7.34 -12.40 8.03
N ILE A 33 -8.10 -12.36 9.13
CA ILE A 33 -9.53 -12.02 9.12
C ILE A 33 -9.70 -10.61 8.58
N PHE A 34 -8.96 -9.63 9.14
CA PHE A 34 -8.97 -8.26 8.65
C PHE A 34 -8.66 -8.17 7.16
N GLN A 35 -7.64 -8.89 6.66
CA GLN A 35 -7.29 -8.91 5.24
C GLN A 35 -8.44 -9.44 4.36
N LYS A 36 -9.20 -10.44 4.83
CA LYS A 36 -10.34 -11.00 4.10
C LYS A 36 -11.55 -10.06 4.06
N GLU A 37 -11.73 -9.23 5.07
CA GLU A 37 -12.83 -8.27 5.17
C GLU A 37 -12.59 -6.98 4.37
N MET A 38 -11.33 -6.71 3.99
CA MET A 38 -10.98 -5.53 3.20
C MET A 38 -11.66 -5.52 1.82
N LYS A 39 -12.36 -4.44 1.51
CA LYS A 39 -13.03 -4.21 0.21
C LYS A 39 -12.24 -3.30 -0.74
N GLN A 40 -11.36 -2.47 -0.19
CA GLN A 40 -10.47 -1.58 -0.92
C GLN A 40 -9.03 -1.85 -0.51
N PHE A 41 -8.11 -1.64 -1.44
CA PHE A 41 -6.72 -2.03 -1.28
C PHE A 41 -5.80 -0.82 -1.46
N LEU A 42 -4.70 -0.78 -0.71
CA LEU A 42 -3.66 0.24 -0.84
C LEU A 42 -2.38 -0.39 -1.36
N LEU A 43 -1.85 0.18 -2.42
CA LEU A 43 -0.61 -0.22 -3.07
C LEU A 43 0.30 0.99 -3.21
N THR A 44 1.57 0.74 -3.48
CA THR A 44 2.57 1.75 -3.77
C THR A 44 3.10 1.60 -5.19
N SER A 45 3.28 2.74 -5.85
CA SER A 45 4.09 2.89 -7.07
C SER A 45 5.36 3.65 -6.71
N ARG A 46 6.46 3.35 -7.39
CA ARG A 46 7.79 3.91 -7.09
C ARG A 46 8.28 4.67 -8.31
N PHE A 47 8.60 5.93 -8.11
CA PHE A 47 9.08 6.82 -9.14
C PHE A 47 10.45 7.38 -8.79
N THR A 48 11.28 7.49 -9.81
CA THR A 48 12.37 8.47 -9.90
C THR A 48 11.81 9.82 -10.35
N ASN A 49 12.58 10.89 -10.24
CA ASN A 49 12.13 12.19 -10.76
C ASN A 49 11.85 12.13 -12.28
N SER A 50 12.69 11.40 -13.04
CA SER A 50 12.48 11.20 -14.49
C SER A 50 11.17 10.46 -14.79
N THR A 51 10.97 9.30 -14.18
CA THR A 51 9.78 8.46 -14.47
C THR A 51 8.50 9.14 -13.98
N LEU A 52 8.55 9.91 -12.90
CA LEU A 52 7.42 10.74 -12.48
C LEU A 52 7.09 11.80 -13.54
N MET A 53 8.10 12.48 -14.09
CA MET A 53 7.91 13.47 -15.14
C MET A 53 7.33 12.85 -16.42
N GLU A 54 7.84 11.69 -16.87
CA GLU A 54 7.28 10.92 -17.99
C GLU A 54 5.79 10.60 -17.74
N ASN A 55 5.46 10.11 -16.54
CA ASN A 55 4.09 9.83 -16.12
C ASN A 55 3.20 11.09 -16.23
N ARG A 56 3.65 12.23 -15.68
CA ARG A 56 2.89 13.49 -15.72
C ARG A 56 2.63 13.96 -17.14
N LYS A 57 3.67 14.01 -17.98
CA LYS A 57 3.56 14.39 -19.40
C LYS A 57 2.58 13.49 -20.14
N TYR A 58 2.63 12.18 -19.89
CA TYR A 58 1.72 11.23 -20.53
C TYR A 58 0.26 11.46 -20.11
N LYS A 59 0.02 11.66 -18.80
CA LYS A 59 -1.33 11.92 -18.27
C LYS A 59 -1.95 13.18 -18.85
N GLU A 60 -1.17 14.26 -18.90
CA GLU A 60 -1.60 15.55 -19.44
C GLU A 60 -1.95 15.44 -20.92
N LYS A 61 -1.03 14.88 -21.73
CA LYS A 61 -1.23 14.69 -23.18
C LYS A 61 -2.48 13.86 -23.51
N ASN A 62 -2.81 12.87 -22.69
CA ASN A 62 -3.90 11.92 -22.96
C ASN A 62 -5.16 12.18 -22.13
N ASN A 63 -5.21 13.26 -21.35
CA ASN A 63 -6.31 13.59 -20.44
C ASN A 63 -6.70 12.41 -19.52
N ILE A 64 -5.72 11.85 -18.81
CA ILE A 64 -5.89 10.71 -17.90
C ILE A 64 -5.67 11.18 -16.45
N GLY A 65 -6.62 10.91 -15.55
CA GLY A 65 -6.49 11.30 -14.13
C GLY A 65 -5.28 10.67 -13.43
N CYS A 66 -5.19 9.33 -13.45
CA CYS A 66 -4.00 8.59 -13.02
C CYS A 66 -3.71 7.38 -13.91
N ILE A 67 -2.43 7.05 -14.04
CA ILE A 67 -1.95 5.88 -14.80
C ILE A 67 -0.74 5.27 -14.11
N TYR A 68 -0.73 3.95 -14.01
CA TYR A 68 0.30 3.18 -13.35
C TYR A 68 0.67 2.00 -14.23
N CYS A 69 1.95 1.87 -14.54
CA CYS A 69 2.45 0.75 -15.33
C CYS A 69 3.32 -0.13 -14.45
N SER A 70 3.35 -1.42 -14.75
CA SER A 70 4.04 -2.43 -13.98
C SER A 70 4.57 -3.53 -14.92
N PRO A 71 5.78 -4.07 -14.67
CA PRO A 71 6.28 -5.23 -15.41
C PRO A 71 5.47 -6.50 -15.13
N ASP A 72 4.75 -6.54 -13.99
CA ASP A 72 3.95 -7.66 -13.52
C ASP A 72 2.51 -7.23 -13.21
N PRO A 73 1.51 -8.13 -13.27
CA PRO A 73 0.15 -7.82 -12.85
C PRO A 73 0.06 -7.62 -11.32
N ILE A 74 -1.01 -6.96 -10.86
CA ILE A 74 -1.35 -6.92 -9.43
C ILE A 74 -1.57 -8.35 -8.91
N THR A 75 -1.15 -8.62 -7.67
CA THR A 75 -1.28 -9.94 -7.05
C THR A 75 -2.71 -10.49 -7.10
N LYS A 76 -2.85 -11.80 -7.36
CA LYS A 76 -4.13 -12.52 -7.37
C LYS A 76 -4.92 -12.43 -6.05
N ARG A 77 -4.27 -12.01 -4.95
CA ARG A 77 -4.95 -11.76 -3.66
C ARG A 77 -5.89 -10.56 -3.71
N ILE A 78 -5.70 -9.64 -4.68
CA ILE A 78 -6.59 -8.50 -4.90
C ILE A 78 -7.52 -8.90 -6.05
N PRO A 79 -8.84 -8.97 -5.83
CA PRO A 79 -9.79 -9.38 -6.86
C PRO A 79 -9.72 -8.50 -8.10
N ASN A 80 -10.01 -9.08 -9.27
CA ASN A 80 -10.21 -8.31 -10.50
C ASN A 80 -11.40 -7.35 -10.30
N GLY A 81 -11.30 -6.13 -10.81
CA GLY A 81 -12.30 -5.07 -10.63
C GLY A 81 -12.32 -4.42 -9.24
N ALA A 82 -11.50 -4.86 -8.29
CA ALA A 82 -11.41 -4.22 -6.97
C ALA A 82 -10.95 -2.75 -7.08
N VAL A 83 -11.41 -1.90 -6.15
CA VAL A 83 -10.90 -0.53 -6.02
C VAL A 83 -9.53 -0.58 -5.36
N VAL A 84 -8.56 0.06 -5.98
CA VAL A 84 -7.18 0.14 -5.50
C VAL A 84 -6.72 1.59 -5.46
N PHE A 85 -6.22 2.01 -4.31
CA PHE A 85 -5.54 3.27 -4.11
C PHE A 85 -4.04 3.08 -4.29
N ILE A 86 -3.40 3.97 -5.04
CA ILE A 86 -1.96 3.93 -5.32
C ILE A 86 -1.29 5.13 -4.69
N LEU A 87 -0.41 4.90 -3.72
CA LEU A 87 0.51 5.91 -3.21
C LEU A 87 1.62 6.13 -4.24
N GLU A 88 1.76 7.36 -4.73
CA GLU A 88 2.82 7.72 -5.66
C GLU A 88 4.09 8.13 -4.90
N MET A 89 4.99 7.17 -4.70
CA MET A 89 6.24 7.38 -3.99
C MET A 89 7.30 7.98 -4.92
N ASN A 90 7.74 9.21 -4.67
CA ASN A 90 8.98 9.74 -5.24
C ASN A 90 10.17 9.27 -4.38
N ASN A 91 10.89 8.27 -4.86
CA ASN A 91 11.97 7.60 -4.14
C ASN A 91 13.27 8.42 -4.05
N GLU A 92 13.45 9.41 -4.94
CA GLU A 92 14.59 10.34 -4.88
C GLU A 92 14.34 11.41 -3.82
N MET A 93 13.12 11.94 -3.76
CA MET A 93 12.74 12.98 -2.80
C MET A 93 12.28 12.43 -1.44
N ASN A 94 12.10 11.11 -1.32
CA ASN A 94 11.49 10.45 -0.16
C ASN A 94 10.14 11.06 0.23
N LYS A 95 9.29 11.32 -0.78
CA LYS A 95 8.03 12.03 -0.62
C LYS A 95 6.89 11.31 -1.35
N ILE A 96 5.73 11.22 -0.73
CA ILE A 96 4.50 10.85 -1.43
C ILE A 96 3.96 12.08 -2.17
N GLU A 97 3.72 11.96 -3.47
CA GLU A 97 3.29 13.04 -4.36
C GLU A 97 1.77 13.18 -4.45
N GLY A 98 1.06 12.11 -4.15
CA GLY A 98 -0.40 12.05 -4.18
C GLY A 98 -0.90 10.62 -4.22
N ILE A 99 -2.21 10.50 -4.44
CA ILE A 99 -2.92 9.22 -4.43
C ILE A 99 -3.77 9.11 -5.69
N GLY A 100 -3.62 8.03 -6.45
CA GLY A 100 -4.54 7.68 -7.54
C GLY A 100 -5.53 6.61 -7.13
N MET A 101 -6.72 6.64 -7.73
CA MET A 101 -7.72 5.59 -7.58
C MET A 101 -7.94 4.88 -8.92
N ILE A 102 -7.67 3.56 -8.93
CA ILE A 102 -7.84 2.69 -10.09
C ILE A 102 -8.79 1.53 -9.78
N ARG A 103 -9.18 0.82 -10.83
CA ARG A 103 -9.72 -0.54 -10.73
C ARG A 103 -8.62 -1.54 -11.06
N ASN A 104 -8.57 -2.66 -10.36
CA ASN A 104 -7.68 -3.77 -10.70
C ASN A 104 -8.17 -4.44 -12.00
N HIS A 105 -7.88 -3.82 -13.14
CA HIS A 105 -8.25 -4.31 -14.46
C HIS A 105 -7.10 -3.96 -15.42
N PRO A 106 -6.09 -4.85 -15.56
CA PRO A 106 -4.91 -4.54 -16.33
C PRO A 106 -5.22 -4.42 -17.81
N ILE A 107 -4.67 -3.39 -18.45
CA ILE A 107 -4.61 -3.26 -19.89
C ILE A 107 -3.20 -3.66 -20.32
N VAL A 108 -3.09 -4.68 -21.17
CA VAL A 108 -1.81 -5.29 -21.53
C VAL A 108 -1.31 -4.73 -22.86
N ASN A 109 -0.03 -4.39 -22.93
CA ASN A 109 0.71 -4.03 -24.17
C ASN A 109 0.03 -2.95 -25.05
N LYS A 110 -0.69 -1.99 -24.45
CA LYS A 110 -1.42 -0.95 -25.18
C LYS A 110 -0.80 0.45 -25.08
N TYR A 111 -0.22 0.80 -23.93
CA TYR A 111 0.28 2.16 -23.68
C TYR A 111 1.79 2.15 -23.55
N SER A 112 2.46 3.12 -24.16
CA SER A 112 3.89 3.36 -24.02
C SER A 112 4.09 4.62 -23.18
N VAL A 113 3.99 4.47 -21.85
CA VAL A 113 4.07 5.60 -20.91
C VAL A 113 5.52 5.96 -20.61
N TYR A 114 6.36 4.95 -20.40
CA TYR A 114 7.77 5.11 -20.05
C TYR A 114 8.67 4.75 -21.22
N ASN A 115 9.85 5.35 -21.26
CA ASN A 115 10.88 5.01 -22.24
C ASN A 115 11.38 3.56 -22.10
N ASP A 116 11.52 3.07 -20.86
CA ASP A 116 11.78 1.66 -20.61
C ASP A 116 10.48 0.85 -20.79
N GLY A 117 10.42 0.14 -21.92
CA GLY A 117 9.27 -0.69 -22.31
C GLY A 117 8.91 -1.79 -21.31
N ASN A 118 9.83 -2.21 -20.43
CA ASN A 118 9.51 -3.23 -19.42
C ASN A 118 8.44 -2.77 -18.42
N TYR A 119 8.39 -1.47 -18.12
CA TYR A 119 7.35 -0.95 -17.23
C TYR A 119 5.97 -0.92 -17.90
N ASN A 120 5.90 -0.92 -19.23
CA ASN A 120 4.66 -0.69 -19.99
C ASN A 120 3.81 -1.96 -20.20
N ARG A 121 4.23 -3.13 -19.69
CA ARG A 121 3.57 -4.43 -19.93
C ARG A 121 2.14 -4.47 -19.41
N TYR A 122 1.93 -4.09 -18.14
CA TYR A 122 0.62 -4.04 -17.51
C TYR A 122 0.31 -2.61 -17.08
N VAL A 123 -0.81 -2.08 -17.57
CA VAL A 123 -1.20 -0.70 -17.36
C VAL A 123 -2.54 -0.63 -16.65
N PHE A 124 -2.60 0.16 -15.59
CA PHE A 124 -3.79 0.43 -14.81
C PHE A 124 -4.06 1.92 -14.86
N LYS A 125 -5.26 2.32 -15.25
CA LYS A 125 -5.66 3.73 -15.31
C LYS A 125 -6.90 4.00 -14.49
N GLY A 126 -7.01 5.24 -14.03
CA GLY A 126 -8.12 5.72 -13.22
C GLY A 126 -8.51 7.14 -13.61
N LYS A 127 -9.76 7.48 -13.33
CA LYS A 127 -10.30 8.83 -13.59
C LYS A 127 -9.88 9.84 -12.53
N HIS A 128 -9.60 9.37 -11.30
CA HIS A 128 -9.41 10.25 -10.15
C HIS A 128 -7.97 10.17 -9.63
N TYR A 129 -7.41 11.34 -9.34
CA TYR A 129 -6.11 11.53 -8.72
C TYR A 129 -6.20 12.71 -7.76
N ILE A 130 -5.68 12.54 -6.54
CA ILE A 130 -5.59 13.61 -5.55
C ILE A 130 -4.12 14.00 -5.45
N SER A 131 -3.80 15.20 -5.92
CA SER A 131 -2.48 15.78 -5.72
C SER A 131 -2.27 16.10 -4.25
N ARG A 132 -1.10 15.78 -3.69
CA ARG A 132 -0.77 16.21 -2.33
C ARG A 132 -0.83 17.73 -2.17
N LYS A 133 -0.52 18.49 -3.23
CA LYS A 133 -0.57 19.95 -3.22
C LYS A 133 -1.99 20.52 -3.02
N SER A 134 -3.02 19.74 -3.28
CA SER A 134 -4.43 20.13 -3.13
C SER A 134 -5.08 19.47 -1.90
N MET A 135 -4.28 18.97 -0.96
CA MET A 135 -4.76 18.35 0.27
C MET A 135 -4.90 19.39 1.38
N ASN A 136 -5.89 19.19 2.25
CA ASN A 136 -6.02 19.99 3.47
C ASN A 136 -5.04 19.52 4.56
N ASP A 137 -4.96 20.25 5.68
CA ASP A 137 -3.98 19.96 6.74
C ASP A 137 -4.09 18.54 7.31
N LYS A 138 -5.30 18.01 7.50
CA LYS A 138 -5.51 16.64 8.01
C LYS A 138 -5.08 15.58 7.01
N GLU A 139 -5.33 15.83 5.73
CA GLU A 139 -4.87 14.97 4.65
C GLU A 139 -3.33 15.03 4.55
N GLU A 140 -2.73 16.20 4.70
CA GLU A 140 -1.27 16.39 4.71
C GLU A 140 -0.60 15.68 5.90
N GLU A 141 -1.18 15.69 7.10
CA GLU A 141 -0.71 14.91 8.24
C GLU A 141 -0.59 13.41 7.91
N LEU A 142 -1.61 12.86 7.23
CA LEU A 142 -1.55 11.47 6.75
C LEU A 142 -0.42 11.27 5.73
N MET A 143 -0.19 12.22 4.83
CA MET A 143 0.89 12.14 3.85
C MET A 143 2.28 12.21 4.50
N GLN A 144 2.46 13.03 5.53
CA GLN A 144 3.70 13.09 6.32
C GLN A 144 3.94 11.77 7.07
N ALA A 145 2.89 11.15 7.61
CA ALA A 145 3.00 9.81 8.16
C ALA A 145 3.46 8.81 7.09
N PHE A 146 2.92 8.86 5.88
CA PHE A 146 3.39 8.02 4.79
C PHE A 146 4.83 8.30 4.36
N ASP A 147 5.31 9.55 4.40
CA ASP A 147 6.72 9.88 4.12
C ASP A 147 7.67 9.18 5.10
N ILE A 148 7.26 8.99 6.34
CA ILE A 148 8.04 8.23 7.32
C ILE A 148 7.92 6.73 7.03
N LEU A 149 6.68 6.22 6.94
CA LEU A 149 6.40 4.78 6.85
C LEU A 149 6.92 4.16 5.55
N CYS A 150 6.91 4.89 4.45
CA CYS A 150 7.27 4.37 3.13
C CYS A 150 8.78 4.48 2.84
N PHE A 151 9.50 5.42 3.45
CA PHE A 151 10.89 5.74 3.07
C PHE A 151 11.93 5.51 4.17
N LYS A 152 11.52 5.38 5.44
CA LYS A 152 12.44 5.26 6.59
C LYS A 152 12.33 3.89 7.29
N GLY A 153 13.37 3.55 8.03
CA GLY A 153 13.46 2.32 8.83
C GLY A 153 13.65 1.04 8.02
N ASN A 154 13.80 -0.09 8.72
CA ASN A 154 14.18 -1.38 8.11
C ASN A 154 13.06 -2.03 7.27
N LYS A 155 11.83 -1.53 7.38
CA LYS A 155 10.65 -2.01 6.63
C LYS A 155 10.18 -1.01 5.57
N HIS A 156 11.05 -0.08 5.15
CA HIS A 156 10.71 0.90 4.12
C HIS A 156 10.28 0.23 2.81
N MET A 157 9.48 0.92 2.01
CA MET A 157 8.84 0.38 0.80
C MET A 157 9.57 0.80 -0.49
N LYS A 158 10.78 1.39 -0.41
CA LYS A 158 11.57 1.88 -1.55
C LYS A 158 12.00 0.80 -2.56
N ARG A 159 12.00 -0.47 -2.15
CA ARG A 159 12.46 -1.61 -2.97
C ARG A 159 11.28 -2.41 -3.54
N GLY A 160 11.53 -3.13 -4.63
CA GLY A 160 10.55 -3.97 -5.32
C GLY A 160 10.07 -3.39 -6.65
N GLN A 161 9.77 -4.27 -7.60
CA GLN A 161 9.34 -3.90 -8.95
C GLN A 161 7.81 -3.80 -9.07
N GLY A 162 7.33 -2.86 -9.88
CA GLY A 162 5.91 -2.66 -10.14
C GLY A 162 5.08 -2.26 -8.92
N LEU A 163 3.77 -2.51 -8.99
CA LEU A 163 2.83 -2.18 -7.92
C LEU A 163 2.91 -3.19 -6.78
N LYS A 164 3.10 -2.73 -5.55
CA LYS A 164 3.19 -3.62 -4.36
C LYS A 164 2.19 -3.20 -3.29
N SER A 165 1.60 -4.19 -2.62
CA SER A 165 0.67 -3.94 -1.51
C SER A 165 1.34 -3.22 -0.36
N PHE A 166 0.65 -2.21 0.18
CA PHE A 166 1.03 -1.62 1.45
C PHE A 166 0.90 -2.70 2.55
N PRO A 167 1.81 -2.76 3.54
CA PRO A 167 1.80 -3.83 4.54
C PRO A 167 0.49 -3.88 5.34
N ILE A 168 -0.22 -5.01 5.24
CA ILE A 168 -1.49 -5.22 5.92
C ILE A 168 -1.35 -5.11 7.44
N GLU A 169 -0.23 -5.56 8.00
CA GLU A 169 0.05 -5.43 9.42
C GLU A 169 0.05 -3.98 9.87
N MET A 170 0.55 -3.05 9.04
CA MET A 170 0.58 -1.63 9.35
C MET A 170 -0.84 -1.04 9.30
N LEU A 171 -1.62 -1.38 8.28
CA LEU A 171 -3.04 -0.99 8.22
C LEU A 171 -3.81 -1.49 9.45
N TYR A 172 -3.59 -2.76 9.82
CA TYR A 172 -4.23 -3.36 11.00
C TYR A 172 -3.81 -2.67 12.31
N ASN A 173 -2.53 -2.37 12.49
CA ASN A 173 -2.04 -1.74 13.71
C ASN A 173 -2.54 -0.29 13.85
N CYS A 174 -2.63 0.45 12.73
CA CYS A 174 -3.10 1.82 12.73
C CYS A 174 -4.62 1.95 12.84
N ARG A 175 -5.40 0.91 12.53
CA ARG A 175 -6.86 0.99 12.37
C ARG A 175 -7.63 1.56 13.56
N ASN A 176 -7.12 1.36 14.79
CA ASN A 176 -7.77 1.83 16.01
C ASN A 176 -7.52 3.32 16.26
N ILE A 177 -6.46 3.88 15.66
CA ILE A 177 -6.11 5.31 15.72
C ILE A 177 -6.74 6.02 14.52
N LEU A 178 -6.49 5.48 13.33
CA LEU A 178 -7.00 5.97 12.06
C LEU A 178 -7.18 4.79 11.10
N ASP A 179 -8.41 4.56 10.65
CA ASP A 179 -8.68 3.68 9.52
C ASP A 179 -8.23 4.36 8.23
N ILE A 180 -6.97 4.11 7.86
CA ILE A 180 -6.30 4.70 6.69
C ILE A 180 -7.11 4.47 5.40
N ILE A 181 -7.64 3.27 5.21
CA ILE A 181 -8.36 2.92 3.97
C ILE A 181 -9.68 3.69 3.91
N LYS A 182 -10.41 3.74 5.02
CA LYS A 182 -11.66 4.51 5.12
C LYS A 182 -11.42 6.01 4.97
N PHE A 183 -10.33 6.53 5.54
CA PHE A 183 -9.94 7.93 5.41
C PHE A 183 -9.68 8.28 3.94
N ILE A 184 -8.83 7.52 3.24
CA ILE A 184 -8.55 7.72 1.80
C ILE A 184 -9.84 7.59 0.98
N CYS A 185 -10.70 6.60 1.26
CA CYS A 185 -12.01 6.49 0.61
C CYS A 185 -12.82 7.77 0.72
N ASN A 186 -12.84 8.40 1.90
CA ASN A 186 -13.58 9.64 2.11
C ASN A 186 -12.97 10.82 1.36
N MET A 187 -11.63 10.90 1.26
CA MET A 187 -10.94 11.93 0.46
C MET A 187 -11.41 11.94 -0.99
N PHE A 188 -11.58 10.75 -1.59
CA PHE A 188 -12.09 10.60 -2.96
C PHE A 188 -13.59 10.88 -3.04
N LYS A 189 -14.40 10.38 -2.09
CA LYS A 189 -15.85 10.62 -2.09
C LYS A 189 -16.19 12.11 -2.05
N ILE A 190 -15.51 12.89 -1.23
CA ILE A 190 -15.74 14.34 -1.13
C ILE A 190 -15.55 14.99 -2.51
N ARG A 191 -14.40 14.76 -3.13
CA ARG A 191 -14.04 15.32 -4.45
C ARG A 191 -14.84 14.74 -5.64
N MET A 192 -15.61 13.68 -5.43
CA MET A 192 -16.48 13.09 -6.46
C MET A 192 -17.93 13.56 -6.33
N SER A 193 -18.29 14.14 -5.19
CA SER A 193 -19.61 14.72 -4.93
C SER A 193 -19.66 16.22 -5.23
N GLU A 194 -18.49 16.84 -5.42
CA GLU A 194 -18.31 18.19 -5.97
C GLU A 194 -18.46 18.18 -7.50
#